data_AF-A0A7S1PGA1-F1
#
_entry.id   AF-A0A7S1PGA1-F1
#
_cell.length_a   1.000
_cell.length_b   1.000
_cell.length_c   1.000
_cell.angle_alpha   90.00
_cell.angle_beta   90.00
_cell.angle_gamma   90.00
#
_symmetry.space_group_name_H-M   'P 1'
#
loop_
_entity.id
_entity.type
_entity.pdbx_description
1 polymer ?
#
loop_
_entity_poly.entity_id
_entity_poly.type
_entity_poly.pdbx_seq_one_letter_code
_entity_poly.pdbx_strand_id
1 'polypeptide(L)'
;ETILTGCGRGLARLFTRWGALSGRAPLVLLAVAFVVGVLCWIPLAGIEEYTDWQKLYYPQNTLSQKHKGIYEKAWGPPQMIFSSVVLTPVGPPNAGNSSATTEGKNRTTVVGVSDFKNVLTAEAFSAAMSIYMRLTNATVQSPSHPGKSITFTDV
;
A
#
# COMPACT_ATOMS: atom_id res chain seq x y z
N GLU A 1 49.94 23.65 4.59
CA GLU A 1 50.05 22.41 5.41
C GLU A 1 50.13 22.63 6.93
N THR A 2 50.18 23.87 7.43
CA THR A 2 50.36 24.16 8.87
C THR A 2 49.08 24.24 9.73
N ILE A 3 47.90 24.33 9.11
CA ILE A 3 46.61 24.42 9.85
C ILE A 3 46.11 23.02 10.28
N LEU A 4 46.40 21.97 9.50
CA LEU A 4 45.97 20.60 9.81
C LEU A 4 46.68 19.97 11.02
N THR A 5 47.93 20.36 11.31
CA THR A 5 48.69 19.85 12.46
C THR A 5 48.31 20.51 13.79
N GLY A 6 47.78 21.74 13.75
CA GLY A 6 47.25 22.45 14.93
C GLY A 6 45.95 21.86 15.46
N CYS A 7 44.99 21.57 14.57
CA CYS A 7 43.73 20.91 14.94
C CYS A 7 43.93 19.52 15.54
N GLY A 8 44.84 18.70 14.97
CA GLY A 8 45.11 17.35 15.47
C GLY A 8 45.71 17.34 16.89
N ARG A 9 46.62 18.28 17.19
CA ARG A 9 47.19 18.43 18.55
C ARG A 9 46.18 18.98 19.56
N GLY A 10 45.25 19.83 19.12
CA GLY A 10 44.15 20.34 19.94
C GLY A 10 43.16 19.23 20.35
N LEU A 11 42.70 18.43 19.37
CA LEU A 11 41.84 17.28 19.60
C LEU A 11 42.51 16.24 20.50
N ALA A 12 43.79 15.93 20.29
CA ALA A 12 44.53 14.98 21.12
C ALA A 12 44.60 15.42 22.60
N ARG A 13 44.82 16.72 22.86
CA ARG A 13 44.78 17.28 24.23
C ARG A 13 43.39 17.24 24.84
N LEU A 14 42.36 17.43 24.03
CA LEU A 14 40.97 17.35 24.47
C LEU A 14 40.61 15.91 24.88
N PHE A 15 40.90 14.93 24.02
CA PHE A 15 40.65 13.51 24.29
C PHE A 15 41.44 12.96 25.47
N THR A 16 42.71 13.37 25.64
CA THR A 16 43.52 12.94 26.79
C THR A 16 43.00 13.52 28.10
N ARG A 17 42.56 14.79 28.12
CA ARG A 17 41.92 15.39 29.30
C ARG A 17 40.57 14.75 29.60
N TRP A 18 39.77 14.49 28.57
CA TRP A 18 38.45 13.86 28.71
C TRP A 18 38.57 12.41 29.18
N GLY A 19 39.55 11.66 28.68
CA GLY A 19 39.92 10.33 29.14
C GLY A 19 40.41 10.28 30.60
N ALA A 20 41.19 11.28 31.02
CA ALA A 20 41.62 11.40 32.41
C ALA A 20 40.45 11.76 33.35
N LEU A 21 39.50 12.57 32.88
CA LEU A 21 38.26 12.89 33.59
C LEU A 21 37.34 11.66 33.67
N SER A 22 37.24 10.88 32.61
CA SER A 22 36.39 9.68 32.58
C SER A 22 36.92 8.56 33.47
N GLY A 23 38.25 8.40 33.54
CA GLY A 23 38.89 7.44 34.43
C GLY A 23 38.74 7.78 35.93
N ARG A 24 38.50 9.04 36.28
CA ARG A 24 38.34 9.48 37.70
C ARG A 24 36.97 9.13 38.29
N ALA A 25 35.94 9.03 37.47
CA ALA A 25 34.57 8.76 37.94
C ALA A 25 33.79 7.91 36.90
N PRO A 26 34.19 6.66 36.67
CA PRO A 26 33.60 5.81 35.62
C PRO A 26 32.10 5.54 35.85
N LEU A 27 31.69 5.37 37.11
CA LEU A 27 30.29 5.15 37.48
C LEU A 27 29.40 6.36 37.19
N VAL A 28 29.90 7.59 37.40
CA VAL A 28 29.15 8.82 37.14
C VAL A 28 28.91 8.97 35.64
N LEU A 29 29.93 8.67 34.82
CA LEU A 29 29.80 8.69 33.37
C LEU A 29 28.83 7.64 32.85
N LEU A 30 28.85 6.44 33.43
CA LEU A 30 27.91 5.38 33.09
C LEU A 30 26.47 5.79 33.44
N ALA A 31 26.26 6.39 34.61
CA ALA A 31 24.96 6.91 35.03
C ALA A 31 24.46 8.02 34.10
N VAL A 32 25.31 8.98 33.74
CA VAL A 32 24.95 10.06 32.79
C VAL A 32 24.63 9.50 31.41
N ALA A 33 25.44 8.58 30.88
CA ALA A 33 25.19 7.94 29.60
C ALA A 33 23.88 7.15 29.60
N PHE A 34 23.57 6.46 30.70
CA PHE A 34 22.31 5.75 30.87
C PHE A 34 21.11 6.71 30.89
N VAL A 35 21.19 7.79 31.67
CA VAL A 35 20.13 8.80 31.73
C VAL A 35 19.90 9.45 30.36
N VAL A 36 20.97 9.80 29.63
CA VAL A 36 20.86 10.33 28.27
C VAL A 36 20.23 9.30 27.33
N GLY A 37 20.64 8.02 27.42
CA GLY A 37 20.05 6.95 26.62
C GLY A 37 18.55 6.76 26.87
N VAL A 38 18.13 6.79 28.14
CA VAL A 38 16.72 6.69 28.52
C VAL A 38 15.92 7.91 28.06
N LEU A 39 16.46 9.13 28.23
CA LEU A 39 15.81 10.35 27.76
C LEU A 39 15.66 10.38 26.24
N CYS A 40 16.64 9.86 25.49
CA CYS A 40 16.53 9.67 24.04
C CYS A 40 15.52 8.61 23.63
N TRP A 41 15.14 7.69 24.54
CA TRP A 41 14.15 6.65 24.30
C TRP A 41 12.70 7.11 24.47
N ILE A 42 12.45 8.10 25.35
CA ILE A 42 11.11 8.66 25.60
C ILE A 42 10.37 9.07 24.31
N PRO A 43 10.99 9.78 23.34
CA PRO A 43 10.29 10.16 22.12
C PRO A 43 9.95 8.98 21.18
N LEU A 44 10.55 7.79 21.36
CA LEU A 44 10.18 6.63 20.52
C LEU A 44 8.73 6.18 20.75
N ALA A 45 8.16 6.43 21.93
CA ALA A 45 6.76 6.13 22.22
C ALA A 45 5.76 6.98 21.40
N GLY A 46 6.23 8.09 20.81
CA GLY A 46 5.43 8.96 19.94
C GLY A 46 5.74 8.82 18.46
N ILE A 47 6.49 7.79 18.04
CA ILE A 47 6.75 7.55 16.62
C ILE A 47 5.44 7.13 15.95
N GLU A 48 4.93 8.00 15.08
CA GLU A 48 3.85 7.65 14.17
C GLU A 48 4.40 6.79 13.04
N GLU A 49 3.84 5.60 12.87
CA GLU A 49 4.20 4.72 11.76
C GLU A 49 3.54 5.20 10.47
N TYR A 50 4.37 5.69 9.53
CA TYR A 50 3.91 6.07 8.20
C TYR A 50 3.73 4.82 7.33
N THR A 51 2.51 4.28 7.31
CA THR A 51 2.15 3.08 6.53
C THR A 51 1.71 3.40 5.09
N ASP A 52 1.60 4.69 4.75
CA ASP A 52 1.23 5.14 3.42
C ASP A 52 2.41 5.00 2.45
N TRP A 53 2.42 3.91 1.68
CA TRP A 53 3.45 3.60 0.70
C TRP A 53 3.69 4.74 -0.29
N GLN A 54 2.66 5.49 -0.70
CA GLN A 54 2.85 6.61 -1.64
C GLN A 54 3.70 7.71 -1.02
N LYS A 55 3.51 8.01 0.26
CA LYS A 55 4.28 9.04 0.97
C LYS A 55 5.72 8.59 1.26
N LEU A 56 5.95 7.28 1.36
CA LEU A 56 7.28 6.71 1.55
C LEU A 56 8.13 6.79 0.27
N TYR A 57 7.54 6.48 -0.88
CA TYR A 57 8.28 6.38 -2.15
C TYR A 57 8.31 7.68 -2.95
N TYR A 58 7.38 8.62 -2.71
CA TYR A 58 7.32 9.88 -3.44
C TYR A 58 7.63 11.07 -2.54
N PRO A 59 8.74 11.81 -2.79
CA PRO A 59 9.05 13.00 -2.02
C PRO A 59 7.99 14.08 -2.23
N GLN A 60 7.51 14.67 -1.13
CA GLN A 60 6.38 15.62 -1.14
C GLN A 60 6.67 16.93 -1.90
N ASN A 61 7.94 17.29 -2.07
CA ASN A 61 8.34 18.56 -2.68
C ASN A 61 8.57 18.49 -4.21
N THR A 62 8.21 17.39 -4.85
CA THR A 62 8.39 17.23 -6.30
C THR A 62 7.35 18.02 -7.10
N LEU A 63 7.70 18.38 -8.35
CA LEU A 63 6.75 19.00 -9.27
C LEU A 63 5.52 18.13 -9.49
N SER A 64 5.67 16.80 -9.55
CA SER A 64 4.56 15.86 -9.71
C SER A 64 3.57 15.91 -8.53
N GLN A 65 4.06 16.03 -7.29
CA GLN A 65 3.19 16.18 -6.12
C GLN A 65 2.48 17.54 -6.10
N LYS A 66 3.14 18.61 -6.56
CA LYS A 66 2.49 19.92 -6.72
C LYS A 66 1.35 19.86 -7.75
N HIS A 67 1.57 19.22 -8.90
CA HIS A 67 0.53 19.03 -9.91
C HIS A 67 -0.59 18.11 -9.42
N LYS A 68 -0.25 17.03 -8.70
CA LYS A 68 -1.23 16.17 -8.02
C LYS A 68 -2.11 16.99 -7.07
N GLY A 69 -1.52 17.82 -6.22
CA GLY A 69 -2.28 18.68 -5.30
C GLY A 69 -3.18 19.70 -6.00
N ILE A 70 -2.75 20.27 -7.14
CA ILE A 70 -3.59 21.15 -7.96
C ILE A 70 -4.77 20.36 -8.55
N TYR A 71 -4.51 19.16 -9.06
CA TYR A 71 -5.53 18.29 -9.61
C TYR A 71 -6.55 17.87 -8.55
N GLU A 72 -6.08 17.37 -7.41
CA GLU A 72 -6.95 16.92 -6.32
C GLU A 72 -7.80 18.05 -5.74
N LYS A 73 -7.28 19.28 -5.71
CA LYS A 73 -8.04 20.45 -5.28
C LYS A 73 -9.15 20.83 -6.26
N ALA A 74 -8.92 20.66 -7.57
CA ALA A 74 -9.87 21.05 -8.60
C ALA A 74 -10.94 19.98 -8.86
N TRP A 75 -10.58 18.70 -8.79
CA TRP A 75 -11.45 17.58 -9.20
C TRP A 75 -11.71 16.57 -8.08
N GLY A 76 -11.14 16.77 -6.90
CA GLY A 76 -11.12 15.77 -5.84
C GLY A 76 -10.00 14.74 -6.03
N PRO A 77 -9.73 13.91 -5.01
CA PRO A 77 -8.78 12.82 -5.15
C PRO A 77 -9.18 11.92 -6.32
N PRO A 78 -8.24 11.43 -7.15
CA PRO A 78 -8.58 10.42 -8.14
C PRO A 78 -9.25 9.25 -7.41
N GLN A 79 -10.31 8.69 -7.97
CA GLN A 79 -10.98 7.53 -7.41
C GLN A 79 -9.99 6.35 -7.40
N MET A 80 -9.23 6.19 -6.32
CA MET A 80 -8.11 5.25 -6.23
C MET A 80 -8.57 3.81 -5.95
N ILE A 81 -9.86 3.58 -5.75
CA ILE A 81 -10.40 2.25 -5.46
C ILE A 81 -10.80 1.60 -6.79
N PHE A 82 -9.81 1.23 -7.60
CA PHE A 82 -10.03 0.28 -8.69
C PHE A 82 -9.94 -1.13 -8.11
N SER A 83 -11.03 -1.60 -7.52
CA SER A 83 -11.16 -3.02 -7.19
C SER A 83 -11.59 -3.77 -8.46
N SER A 84 -10.63 -4.30 -9.20
CA SER A 84 -10.90 -5.14 -10.37
C SER A 84 -10.89 -6.62 -9.98
N VAL A 85 -11.88 -7.36 -10.48
CA VAL A 85 -11.94 -8.82 -10.37
C VAL A 85 -11.85 -9.38 -11.79
N VAL A 86 -10.80 -10.15 -12.05
CA VAL A 86 -10.60 -10.83 -13.34
C VAL A 86 -11.05 -12.28 -13.19
N LEU A 87 -12.14 -12.65 -13.86
CA LEU A 87 -12.69 -14.01 -13.85
C LEU A 87 -12.21 -14.78 -15.08
N THR A 88 -11.58 -15.92 -14.85
CA THR A 88 -11.15 -16.85 -15.91
C THR A 88 -11.77 -18.22 -15.63
N PRO A 89 -12.57 -18.80 -16.55
CA PRO A 89 -13.14 -20.12 -16.35
C PRO A 89 -12.03 -21.18 -16.37
N VAL A 90 -12.09 -22.11 -15.40
CA VAL A 90 -11.16 -23.24 -15.29
C VAL A 90 -11.87 -24.49 -15.79
N GLY A 91 -11.43 -25.04 -16.92
CA GLY A 91 -11.98 -26.27 -17.49
C GLY A 91 -11.75 -26.42 -18.99
N PRO A 92 -11.83 -27.64 -19.55
CA PRO A 92 -11.71 -27.86 -20.99
C PRO A 92 -12.87 -27.18 -21.75
N PRO A 93 -12.66 -26.81 -23.03
CA PRO A 93 -13.56 -25.90 -23.73
C PRO A 93 -15.04 -26.26 -23.86
N ASN A 94 -15.45 -27.50 -23.61
CA ASN A 94 -16.79 -27.98 -23.97
C ASN A 94 -17.34 -29.02 -23.00
N ALA A 95 -17.23 -28.82 -21.69
CA ALA A 95 -17.75 -29.80 -20.72
C ALA A 95 -19.26 -29.68 -20.43
N GLY A 96 -19.94 -28.65 -20.94
CA GLY A 96 -21.28 -28.25 -20.46
C GLY A 96 -22.47 -28.46 -21.40
N ASN A 97 -22.31 -28.98 -22.62
CA ASN A 97 -23.46 -29.27 -23.49
C ASN A 97 -23.17 -30.47 -24.41
N SER A 98 -23.49 -31.66 -23.91
CA SER A 98 -23.51 -32.92 -24.68
C SER A 98 -24.69 -32.99 -25.66
N SER A 99 -24.89 -31.92 -26.42
CA SER A 99 -25.80 -31.83 -27.57
C SER A 99 -25.16 -30.99 -28.69
N ALA A 100 -23.82 -30.98 -28.74
CA ALA A 100 -23.07 -30.53 -29.91
C ALA A 100 -23.06 -31.65 -30.95
N THR A 101 -24.03 -31.61 -31.87
CA THR A 101 -23.75 -31.99 -33.25
C THR A 101 -22.48 -31.27 -33.69
N THR A 102 -21.54 -32.05 -34.21
CA THR A 102 -20.29 -31.71 -34.90
C THR A 102 -20.05 -30.20 -35.13
N GLU A 103 -18.98 -29.68 -34.53
CA GLU A 103 -18.52 -28.28 -34.49
C GLU A 103 -19.35 -27.31 -33.62
N GLY A 104 -18.72 -26.84 -32.53
CA GLY A 104 -19.21 -25.80 -31.61
C GLY A 104 -19.38 -24.43 -32.27
N LYS A 105 -20.36 -24.33 -33.15
CA LYS A 105 -20.69 -23.18 -33.98
C LYS A 105 -22.12 -22.77 -33.71
N ASN A 106 -22.31 -21.75 -32.87
CA ASN A 106 -23.63 -21.18 -32.66
C ASN A 106 -24.02 -20.39 -33.91
N ARG A 107 -25.07 -20.86 -34.61
CA ARG A 107 -25.68 -20.13 -35.73
C ARG A 107 -26.57 -19.03 -35.17
N THR A 108 -26.11 -17.79 -35.27
CA THR A 108 -26.96 -16.62 -35.00
C THR A 108 -27.74 -16.27 -36.27
N THR A 109 -29.01 -15.90 -36.12
CA THR A 109 -29.89 -15.53 -37.25
C THR A 109 -29.44 -14.27 -37.98
N VAL A 110 -28.57 -13.46 -37.37
CA VAL A 110 -28.13 -12.15 -37.89
C VAL A 110 -26.67 -12.16 -38.38
N VAL A 111 -25.78 -12.94 -37.77
CA VAL A 111 -24.32 -12.87 -38.03
C VAL A 111 -23.76 -14.19 -38.59
N GLY A 112 -24.58 -15.24 -38.70
CA GLY A 112 -24.12 -16.56 -39.14
C GLY A 112 -23.39 -17.30 -38.01
N VAL A 113 -22.42 -18.13 -38.38
CA VAL A 113 -21.67 -19.01 -37.48
C VAL A 113 -20.55 -18.24 -36.78
N SER A 114 -20.48 -18.31 -35.45
CA SER A 114 -19.41 -17.66 -34.68
C SER A 114 -18.84 -18.58 -33.60
N ASP A 115 -17.52 -18.54 -33.44
CA ASP A 115 -16.80 -19.27 -32.41
C ASP A 115 -16.75 -18.44 -31.13
N PHE A 116 -17.57 -18.80 -30.15
CA PHE A 116 -17.57 -18.16 -28.84
C PHE A 116 -16.53 -18.83 -27.93
N LYS A 117 -15.64 -18.03 -27.32
CA LYS A 117 -14.74 -18.54 -26.27
C LYS A 117 -15.55 -19.02 -25.07
N ASN A 118 -15.04 -20.03 -24.35
CA ASN A 118 -15.68 -20.66 -23.17
C ASN A 118 -16.06 -19.69 -22.04
N VAL A 119 -15.52 -18.47 -22.05
CA VAL A 119 -15.86 -17.37 -21.14
C VAL A 119 -17.28 -16.84 -21.38
N LEU A 120 -17.83 -17.06 -22.59
CA LEU A 120 -19.12 -16.54 -23.04
C LEU A 120 -20.24 -17.59 -22.94
N THR A 121 -20.06 -18.63 -22.12
CA THR A 121 -21.17 -19.54 -21.83
C THR A 121 -22.20 -18.86 -20.93
N ALA A 122 -23.48 -19.21 -21.11
CA ALA A 122 -24.57 -18.67 -20.29
C ALA A 122 -24.38 -18.98 -18.79
N GLU A 123 -23.81 -20.15 -18.47
CA GLU A 123 -23.47 -20.54 -17.10
C GLU A 123 -22.38 -19.66 -16.49
N ALA A 124 -21.29 -19.41 -17.23
CA ALA A 124 -20.23 -18.52 -16.77
C ALA A 124 -20.74 -17.08 -16.56
N PHE A 125 -21.61 -16.60 -17.46
CA PHE A 125 -22.24 -15.30 -17.31
C PHE A 125 -23.21 -15.24 -16.12
N SER A 126 -24.03 -16.26 -15.92
CA SER A 126 -24.94 -16.35 -14.77
C SER A 126 -24.18 -16.40 -13.44
N ALA A 127 -23.10 -17.19 -13.38
CA ALA A 127 -22.23 -17.25 -12.21
C ALA A 127 -21.55 -15.89 -11.94
N ALA A 128 -20.99 -15.26 -12.98
CA ALA A 128 -20.39 -13.93 -12.86
C ALA A 128 -21.40 -12.87 -12.40
N MET A 129 -22.62 -12.90 -12.92
CA MET A 129 -23.70 -12.00 -12.51
C MET A 129 -24.11 -12.23 -11.05
N SER A 130 -24.15 -13.48 -10.59
CA SER A 130 -24.45 -13.78 -9.18
C SER A 130 -23.36 -13.23 -8.24
N ILE A 131 -22.09 -13.28 -8.64
CA ILE A 131 -20.96 -12.72 -7.90
C ILE A 131 -21.06 -11.20 -7.88
N TYR A 132 -21.33 -10.57 -9.04
CA TYR A 132 -21.53 -9.14 -9.16
C TYR A 132 -22.63 -8.65 -8.21
N MET A 133 -23.81 -9.29 -8.23
CA MET A 133 -24.94 -8.92 -7.36
C MET A 133 -24.61 -9.08 -5.87
N ARG A 134 -23.81 -10.08 -5.49
CA ARG A 134 -23.37 -10.27 -4.10
C ARG A 134 -22.38 -9.19 -3.68
N LEU A 135 -21.46 -8.79 -4.56
CA LEU A 135 -20.49 -7.74 -4.28
C LEU A 135 -21.15 -6.37 -4.17
N THR A 136 -22.11 -6.04 -5.05
CA THR A 136 -22.82 -4.75 -5.01
C THR A 136 -23.71 -4.62 -3.78
N ASN A 137 -24.28 -5.73 -3.30
CA ASN A 137 -25.15 -5.74 -2.13
C ASN A 137 -24.41 -6.05 -0.81
N ALA A 138 -23.08 -6.18 -0.85
CA ALA A 138 -22.29 -6.40 0.35
C ALA A 138 -22.39 -5.18 1.28
N THR A 139 -22.53 -5.43 2.57
CA THR A 139 -22.59 -4.38 3.60
C THR A 139 -21.45 -4.54 4.58
N VAL A 140 -20.84 -3.41 4.95
CA VAL A 140 -19.75 -3.36 5.93
C VAL A 140 -20.17 -2.42 7.06
N GLN A 141 -19.90 -2.79 8.31
CA GLN A 141 -20.17 -1.88 9.42
C GLN A 141 -19.13 -0.76 9.46
N SER A 142 -19.62 0.47 9.57
CA SER A 142 -18.75 1.64 9.70
C SER A 142 -18.08 1.66 11.08
N PRO A 143 -16.74 1.66 11.18
CA PRO A 143 -16.07 1.86 12.45
C PRO A 143 -16.23 3.29 12.99
N SER A 144 -16.48 4.27 12.12
CA SER A 144 -16.70 5.67 12.51
C SER A 144 -18.16 5.99 12.90
N HIS A 145 -19.12 5.14 12.49
CA HIS A 145 -20.53 5.29 12.83
C HIS A 145 -21.13 3.95 13.30
N PRO A 146 -21.00 3.61 14.60
CA PRO A 146 -21.51 2.35 15.13
C PRO A 146 -23.01 2.23 14.88
N GLY A 147 -23.44 1.12 14.28
CA GLY A 147 -24.84 0.85 13.91
C GLY A 147 -25.21 1.25 12.48
N LYS A 148 -24.33 1.92 11.72
CA LYS A 148 -24.55 2.21 10.30
C LYS A 148 -23.86 1.16 9.42
N SER A 149 -24.65 0.44 8.63
CA SER A 149 -24.14 -0.37 7.53
C SER A 149 -23.85 0.51 6.32
N ILE A 150 -22.65 0.39 5.76
CA ILE A 150 -22.23 1.05 4.52
C ILE A 150 -22.35 0.04 3.39
N THR A 151 -22.99 0.45 2.30
CA THR A 151 -23.08 -0.30 1.04
C THR A 151 -22.14 0.28 -0.02
N PHE A 152 -21.96 -0.42 -1.13
CA PHE A 152 -21.17 0.08 -2.26
C PHE A 152 -21.72 1.40 -2.85
N THR A 153 -23.02 1.67 -2.70
CA THR A 153 -23.65 2.91 -3.19
C THR A 153 -23.45 4.12 -2.27
N ASP A 154 -22.97 3.90 -1.04
CA ASP A 154 -22.78 4.96 -0.04
C ASP A 154 -21.38 5.61 -0.09
N VAL A 155 -20.46 5.06 -0.90
CA VAL A 155 -19.03 5.45 -1.01
C VAL A 155 -18.74 5.96 -2.41
#